data_AF-A0A6N8YSD8-F1
#
_entry.id   AF-A0A6N8YSD8-F1
#
_cell.length_a   1.000
_cell.length_b   1.000
_cell.length_c   1.000
_cell.angle_alpha   90.00
_cell.angle_beta   90.00
_cell.angle_gamma   90.00
#
_symmetry.space_group_name_H-M   'P 1'
#
loop_
_entity.id
_entity.type
_entity.pdbx_description
1 polymer ?
#
loop_
_entity_poly.entity_id
_entity_poly.type
_entity_poly.pdbx_seq_one_letter_code
_entity_poly.pdbx_strand_id
1 'polypeptide(L)'
;MPYNRQGRTKDFPVFDCDSHIFEPPDVWEKYIPSHQREFAKSHLYVDNDRGIRVLNGRKSFLDPRTFSYAAEVWNPTITKSDIGAVSPEDPDWDERVGRNAITRDPYARLREMDACGIDQVMVFPSAPMIQMPLV
;
A
#
# COMPACT_ATOMS: atom_id res chain seq x y z
N MET A 1 -12.66 16.26 5.20
CA MET A 1 -13.16 17.12 4.12
C MET A 1 -12.83 16.42 2.81
N PRO A 2 -13.82 15.98 2.01
CA PRO A 2 -13.54 15.34 0.73
C PRO A 2 -12.83 16.33 -0.20
N TYR A 3 -11.83 15.85 -0.94
CA TYR A 3 -11.05 16.66 -1.86
C TYR A 3 -11.96 17.17 -2.98
N ASN A 4 -12.30 18.47 -2.96
CA ASN A 4 -13.02 19.06 -4.07
C ASN A 4 -12.03 19.26 -5.23
N ARG A 5 -12.46 18.97 -6.46
CA ARG A 5 -11.71 19.19 -7.71
C ARG A 5 -11.44 20.69 -7.99
N GLN A 6 -11.61 21.57 -7.01
CA GLN A 6 -11.48 23.02 -7.14
C GLN A 6 -10.25 23.56 -6.38
N GLY A 7 -9.43 22.69 -5.80
CA GLY A 7 -8.27 23.06 -5.00
C GLY A 7 -6.97 23.12 -5.80
N ARG A 8 -6.48 24.35 -6.04
CA ARG A 8 -5.13 24.74 -6.51
C ARG A 8 -4.82 24.43 -7.98
N THR A 9 -4.99 25.45 -8.83
CA THR A 9 -4.37 25.48 -10.15
C THR A 9 -2.87 25.69 -10.01
N LYS A 10 -2.06 24.78 -10.54
CA LYS A 10 -0.62 24.94 -10.71
C LYS A 10 -0.31 25.28 -12.17
N ASP A 11 0.73 26.07 -12.39
CA ASP A 11 1.25 26.46 -13.71
C ASP A 11 2.54 25.71 -14.08
N PHE A 12 3.04 24.84 -13.20
CA PHE A 12 4.21 24.00 -13.39
C PHE A 12 3.88 22.50 -13.22
N PRO A 13 4.67 21.59 -13.80
CA PRO A 13 4.55 20.16 -13.54
C PRO A 13 5.14 19.77 -12.18
N VAL A 14 4.51 18.80 -11.53
CA VAL A 14 4.93 18.20 -10.25
C VAL A 14 5.25 16.72 -10.49
N PHE A 15 6.45 16.33 -10.05
CA PHE A 15 6.91 14.96 -10.02
C PHE A 15 6.97 14.48 -8.56
N ASP A 16 6.16 13.49 -8.22
CA ASP A 16 6.20 12.79 -6.94
C ASP A 16 7.33 11.75 -6.98
N CYS A 17 8.40 11.99 -6.23
CA CYS A 17 9.59 11.14 -6.24
C CYS A 17 9.55 9.99 -5.25
N ASP A 18 8.49 9.86 -4.42
CA ASP A 18 8.41 8.85 -3.39
C ASP A 18 6.95 8.40 -3.17
N SER A 19 6.51 7.48 -4.02
CA SER A 19 5.20 6.86 -3.89
C SER A 19 5.31 5.34 -3.82
N HIS A 20 4.28 4.71 -3.27
CA HIS A 20 4.23 3.27 -3.12
C HIS A 20 2.89 2.70 -3.59
N ILE A 21 2.91 1.43 -3.98
CA ILE A 21 1.71 0.61 -4.20
C ILE A 21 1.61 -0.45 -3.13
N PHE A 22 0.39 -0.88 -2.83
CA PHE A 22 0.17 -2.04 -1.99
C PHE A 22 0.07 -3.29 -2.86
N GLU A 23 0.99 -4.24 -2.68
CA GLU A 23 1.08 -5.40 -3.58
C GLU A 23 -0.10 -6.36 -3.39
N PRO A 24 -0.75 -6.81 -4.49
CA PRO A 24 -1.82 -7.79 -4.40
C PRO A 24 -1.27 -9.21 -4.19
N PRO A 25 -2.06 -10.14 -3.62
CA PRO A 25 -1.69 -11.55 -3.46
C PRO A 25 -1.25 -12.24 -4.76
N ASP A 26 -1.76 -11.77 -5.90
CA ASP A 26 -1.43 -12.24 -7.25
C ASP A 26 0.07 -12.20 -7.57
N VAL A 27 0.84 -11.26 -6.99
CA VAL A 27 2.31 -11.22 -7.14
C VAL A 27 2.91 -12.57 -6.78
N TRP A 28 2.40 -13.19 -5.71
CA TRP A 28 2.89 -14.46 -5.21
C TRP A 28 2.18 -15.66 -5.81
N GLU A 29 0.88 -15.55 -6.10
CA GLU A 29 -0.01 -16.67 -6.47
C GLU A 29 -0.24 -16.85 -7.97
N LYS A 30 0.07 -15.84 -8.77
CA LYS A 30 -0.15 -15.86 -10.22
C LYS A 30 1.15 -15.68 -11.00
N TYR A 31 1.97 -14.68 -10.63
CA TYR A 31 3.09 -14.25 -11.47
C TYR A 31 4.40 -15.02 -11.23
N ILE A 32 4.61 -15.60 -10.05
CA ILE A 32 5.75 -16.50 -9.82
C ILE A 32 5.48 -17.84 -10.53
N PRO A 33 6.41 -18.37 -11.36
CA PRO A 33 6.27 -19.69 -11.96
C PRO A 33 5.98 -20.76 -10.90
N SER A 34 5.04 -21.66 -11.18
CA SER A 34 4.55 -22.65 -10.19
C SER A 34 5.67 -23.47 -9.54
N HIS A 35 6.66 -23.89 -10.33
CA HIS A 35 7.83 -24.66 -9.87
C HIS A 35 8.81 -23.87 -8.98
N GLN A 36 8.69 -22.54 -8.91
CA GLN A 36 9.53 -21.66 -8.08
C GLN A 36 8.76 -21.07 -6.89
N ARG A 37 7.43 -21.18 -6.86
CA ARG A 37 6.57 -20.51 -5.90
C ARG A 37 6.86 -20.89 -4.46
N GLU A 38 7.04 -22.19 -4.19
CA GLU A 38 7.38 -22.66 -2.84
C GLU A 38 8.74 -22.11 -2.38
N PHE A 39 9.75 -22.15 -3.26
CA PHE A 39 11.07 -21.60 -2.95
C PHE A 39 11.02 -20.08 -2.72
N ALA A 40 10.32 -19.33 -3.56
CA ALA A 40 10.16 -17.90 -3.37
C ALA A 40 9.47 -17.60 -2.04
N LYS A 41 8.33 -18.27 -1.77
CA LYS A 41 7.54 -18.05 -0.56
C LYS A 41 8.23 -18.49 0.73
N SER A 42 9.22 -19.38 0.66
CA SER A 42 10.04 -19.74 1.82
C SER A 42 11.09 -18.69 2.17
N HIS A 43 11.50 -17.82 1.24
CA HIS A 43 12.55 -16.82 1.47
C HIS A 43 11.98 -15.41 1.66
N LEU A 44 11.01 -15.04 0.83
CA LEU A 44 10.30 -13.78 0.91
C LEU A 44 8.85 -14.01 0.51
N TYR A 45 7.93 -13.86 1.45
CA TYR A 45 6.50 -13.85 1.18
C TYR A 45 5.84 -12.86 2.10
N VAL A 46 5.18 -11.85 1.55
CA VAL A 46 4.35 -10.97 2.36
C VAL A 46 2.98 -10.82 1.72
N ASP A 47 1.98 -11.25 2.47
CA ASP A 47 0.57 -11.14 2.17
C ASP A 47 -0.08 -10.36 3.31
N ASN A 48 -0.11 -9.04 3.17
CA ASN A 48 -0.65 -8.15 4.19
C ASN A 48 -2.17 -8.31 4.32
N ASP A 49 -2.89 -8.67 3.25
CA ASP A 49 -4.34 -8.93 3.30
C ASP A 49 -4.66 -10.09 4.24
N ARG A 50 -3.79 -11.12 4.26
CA ARG A 50 -3.88 -12.26 5.18
C ARG A 50 -3.02 -12.11 6.43
N GLY A 51 -2.30 -11.00 6.57
CA GLY A 51 -1.38 -10.76 7.69
C GLY A 51 -0.21 -11.74 7.78
N ILE A 52 0.26 -12.33 6.67
CA ILE A 52 1.33 -13.32 6.66
C ILE A 52 2.65 -12.67 6.21
N ARG A 53 3.73 -12.92 6.95
CA ARG A 53 5.10 -12.61 6.53
C ARG A 53 6.00 -13.82 6.65
N VAL A 54 6.87 -14.02 5.66
CA VAL A 54 7.95 -14.99 5.67
C VAL A 54 9.23 -14.28 5.23
N LEU A 55 10.26 -14.36 6.07
CA LEU A 55 11.58 -13.86 5.78
C LEU A 55 12.60 -14.95 6.14
N ASN A 56 13.39 -15.42 5.16
CA ASN A 56 14.43 -16.44 5.36
C ASN A 56 13.91 -17.67 6.14
N GLY A 57 12.75 -18.19 5.76
CA GLY A 57 12.08 -19.36 6.36
C GLY A 57 11.32 -19.08 7.66
N ARG A 58 11.45 -17.87 8.23
CA ARG A 58 10.77 -17.48 9.47
C ARG A 58 9.41 -16.90 9.15
N LYS A 59 8.35 -17.60 9.57
CA LYS A 59 6.97 -17.13 9.43
C LYS A 59 6.57 -16.29 10.64
N SER A 60 5.98 -15.13 10.39
CA SER A 60 5.33 -14.30 11.38
C SER A 60 3.95 -13.87 10.89
N PHE A 61 3.10 -13.49 11.84
CA PHE A 61 1.77 -13.00 11.57
C PHE A 61 1.66 -11.57 12.08
N LEU A 62 1.06 -10.71 11.26
CA LEU A 62 0.75 -9.34 11.63
C LEU A 62 -0.43 -9.35 12.59
N ASP A 63 -0.30 -8.60 13.69
CA ASP A 63 -1.40 -8.39 14.63
C ASP A 63 -2.30 -7.26 14.11
N PRO A 64 -3.55 -7.56 13.69
CA PRO A 64 -4.45 -6.58 13.11
C PRO A 64 -4.89 -5.49 14.11
N ARG A 65 -4.64 -5.64 15.41
CA ARG A 65 -4.92 -4.61 16.43
C ARG A 65 -3.88 -3.52 16.49
N THR A 66 -2.64 -3.86 16.14
CA THR A 66 -1.47 -2.99 16.33
C THR A 66 -0.85 -2.58 15.01
N PHE A 67 -1.23 -3.23 13.92
CA PHE A 67 -0.67 -2.99 12.60
C PHE A 67 -1.58 -2.05 11.78
N SER A 68 -1.11 -0.85 11.48
CA SER A 68 -1.66 -0.02 10.39
C SER A 68 -0.54 0.35 9.42
N TYR A 69 -0.78 0.18 8.11
CA TYR A 69 0.23 0.50 7.11
C TYR A 69 -0.07 1.83 6.43
N ALA A 70 0.77 2.83 6.67
CA ALA A 70 0.64 4.16 6.05
C ALA A 70 0.50 4.10 4.52
N ALA A 71 1.24 3.20 3.87
CA ALA A 71 1.18 3.00 2.41
C ALA A 71 -0.12 2.34 1.91
N GLU A 72 -0.88 1.68 2.78
CA GLU A 72 -2.20 1.13 2.45
C GLU A 72 -3.32 2.16 2.64
N VAL A 73 -3.14 3.06 3.61
CA VAL A 73 -4.20 3.96 4.06
C VAL A 73 -4.14 5.36 3.47
N TRP A 74 -2.95 5.80 3.02
CA TRP A 74 -2.74 7.16 2.56
C TRP A 74 -3.69 7.57 1.43
N ASN A 75 -4.33 8.72 1.60
CA ASN A 75 -5.09 9.44 0.59
C ASN A 75 -5.19 10.93 0.99
N PRO A 76 -5.49 11.85 0.06
CA PRO A 76 -5.45 13.28 0.35
C PRO A 76 -6.55 13.78 1.30
N THR A 77 -7.51 12.93 1.67
CA THR A 77 -8.61 13.30 2.58
C THR A 77 -8.34 12.95 4.03
N ILE A 78 -7.28 12.19 4.32
CA ILE A 78 -6.88 11.80 5.68
C ILE A 78 -5.69 12.62 6.18
N THR A 79 -5.65 12.83 7.48
CA THR A 79 -4.56 13.53 8.17
C THR A 79 -3.63 12.55 8.86
N LYS A 80 -2.42 13.00 9.25
CA LYS A 80 -1.50 12.19 10.06
C LYS A 80 -2.13 11.70 11.37
N SER A 81 -3.06 12.45 11.94
CA SER A 81 -3.81 12.03 13.13
C SER A 81 -4.85 10.94 12.85
N ASP A 82 -5.35 10.83 11.63
CA ASP A 82 -6.24 9.74 11.23
C ASP A 82 -5.46 8.44 11.01
N ILE A 83 -4.20 8.54 10.57
CA ILE A 83 -3.29 7.41 10.40
C ILE A 83 -2.92 6.85 11.79
N GLY A 84 -3.41 5.66 12.08
CA GLY A 84 -3.19 4.97 13.37
C GLY A 84 -4.24 5.26 14.44
N ALA A 85 -5.26 6.08 14.14
CA ALA A 85 -6.43 6.27 15.02
C ALA A 85 -7.42 5.10 14.98
N VAL A 86 -7.34 4.28 13.92
CA VAL A 86 -8.10 3.05 13.75
C VAL A 86 -7.14 1.93 13.33
N SER A 87 -7.56 0.70 13.56
CA SER A 87 -6.84 -0.54 13.32
C SER A 87 -7.63 -1.44 12.35
N PRO A 88 -6.99 -2.38 11.65
CA PRO A 88 -7.68 -3.38 10.81
C PRO A 88 -8.79 -4.20 11.48
N GLU A 89 -8.84 -4.28 12.81
CA GLU A 89 -9.96 -4.92 13.52
C GLU A 89 -11.20 -4.01 13.68
N ASP A 90 -11.05 -2.69 13.52
CA ASP A 90 -12.17 -1.76 13.68
C ASP A 90 -13.19 -1.94 12.54
N PRO A 91 -14.51 -2.00 12.84
CA PRO A 91 -15.55 -2.18 11.83
C PRO A 91 -15.51 -1.14 10.71
N ASP A 92 -15.09 0.08 11.04
CA ASP A 92 -15.04 1.21 10.11
C ASP A 92 -13.69 1.31 9.39
N TRP A 93 -12.75 0.38 9.60
CA TRP A 93 -11.40 0.45 9.05
C TRP A 93 -11.41 0.60 7.53
N ASP A 94 -12.05 -0.33 6.82
CA ASP A 94 -12.11 -0.34 5.36
C ASP A 94 -12.86 0.89 4.80
N GLU A 95 -13.84 1.41 5.52
CA GLU A 95 -14.61 2.59 5.09
C GLU A 95 -13.82 3.89 5.30
N ARG A 96 -13.02 3.97 6.37
CA ARG A 96 -12.36 5.22 6.79
C ARG A 96 -10.93 5.34 6.26
N VAL A 97 -10.17 4.25 6.20
CA VAL A 97 -8.72 4.33 5.93
C VAL A 97 -8.14 3.09 5.25
N GLY A 98 -8.56 1.89 5.63
CA GLY A 98 -8.05 0.61 5.14
C GLY A 98 -8.35 0.29 3.69
N ARG A 99 -7.56 -0.62 3.09
CA ARG A 99 -7.77 -1.19 1.75
C ARG A 99 -8.11 -0.16 0.66
N ASN A 100 -7.50 1.02 0.75
CA ASN A 100 -7.86 2.13 -0.11
C ASN A 100 -7.59 1.78 -1.59
N ALA A 101 -8.61 1.94 -2.45
CA ALA A 101 -8.48 1.66 -3.88
C ALA A 101 -7.33 2.45 -4.54
N ILE A 102 -6.99 3.65 -4.05
CA ILE A 102 -5.89 4.48 -4.58
C ILE A 102 -4.54 3.76 -4.53
N THR A 103 -4.33 2.83 -3.58
CA THR A 103 -3.06 2.13 -3.40
C THR A 103 -2.99 0.80 -4.17
N ARG A 104 -4.11 0.38 -4.78
CA ARG A 104 -4.28 -0.95 -5.42
C ARG A 104 -4.78 -0.89 -6.87
N ASP A 105 -5.59 0.11 -7.23
CA ASP A 105 -6.17 0.32 -8.56
C ASP A 105 -5.49 1.51 -9.25
N PRO A 106 -4.80 1.30 -10.39
CA PRO A 106 -4.13 2.37 -11.11
C PRO A 106 -5.10 3.47 -11.59
N TYR A 107 -6.36 3.15 -11.91
CA TYR A 107 -7.33 4.16 -12.34
C TYR A 107 -7.81 5.02 -11.17
N ALA A 108 -7.94 4.43 -9.97
CA ALA A 108 -8.20 5.19 -8.75
C ALA A 108 -7.02 6.11 -8.41
N ARG A 109 -5.78 5.62 -8.55
CA ARG A 109 -4.56 6.42 -8.36
C ARG A 109 -4.49 7.59 -9.32
N LEU A 110 -4.79 7.41 -10.61
CA LEU A 110 -4.80 8.52 -11.58
C LEU A 110 -5.78 9.63 -11.19
N ARG A 111 -6.99 9.28 -10.75
CA ARG A 111 -7.98 10.28 -10.29
C ARG A 111 -7.50 11.03 -9.04
N GLU A 112 -6.78 10.34 -8.15
CA GLU A 112 -6.19 10.96 -6.98
C GLU A 112 -4.97 11.83 -7.35
N MET A 113 -4.15 11.43 -8.32
CA MET A 113 -3.06 12.27 -8.83
C MET A 113 -3.59 13.55 -9.46
N ASP A 114 -4.66 13.46 -10.26
CA ASP A 114 -5.38 14.61 -10.81
C ASP A 114 -5.92 15.53 -9.72
N ALA A 115 -6.46 14.94 -8.65
CA ALA A 115 -6.92 15.68 -7.48
C ALA A 115 -5.73 16.39 -6.81
N CYS A 116 -4.67 15.68 -6.44
CA CYS A 116 -3.49 16.21 -5.75
C CYS A 116 -2.62 17.16 -6.59
N GLY A 117 -2.87 17.27 -7.89
CA GLY A 117 -2.05 18.04 -8.81
C GLY A 117 -0.67 17.42 -9.03
N ILE A 118 -0.59 16.08 -9.07
CA ILE A 118 0.62 15.31 -9.38
C ILE A 118 0.55 14.88 -10.85
N ASP A 119 1.55 15.27 -11.65
CA ASP A 119 1.55 14.92 -13.09
C ASP A 119 2.29 13.62 -13.38
N GLN A 120 3.31 13.33 -12.57
CA GLN A 120 4.16 12.15 -12.73
C GLN A 120 4.56 11.63 -11.37
N VAL A 121 4.78 10.32 -11.27
CA VAL A 121 5.11 9.66 -10.02
C VAL A 121 6.13 8.54 -10.24
N MET A 122 7.13 8.48 -9.37
CA MET A 122 7.97 7.31 -9.17
C MET A 122 7.31 6.40 -8.14
N VAL A 123 7.07 5.15 -8.54
CA VAL A 123 6.41 4.15 -7.68
C VAL A 123 7.42 3.10 -7.24
N PHE A 124 7.55 2.95 -5.93
CA PHE A 124 8.33 1.92 -5.26
C PHE A 124 7.42 0.77 -4.78
N PRO A 125 7.99 -0.43 -4.59
CA PRO A 125 7.34 -1.45 -3.79
C PRO A 125 7.05 -0.92 -2.38
N SER A 126 6.01 -1.40 -1.72
CA SER A 126 5.77 -1.05 -0.32
C SER A 126 6.79 -1.72 0.61
N ALA A 127 6.80 -1.27 1.87
CA ALA A 127 7.69 -1.77 2.90
C ALA A 127 7.72 -3.31 3.14
N PRO A 128 6.76 -4.17 2.73
CA PRO A 128 6.95 -5.61 2.82
C PRO A 128 7.91 -6.19 1.78
N MET A 129 8.06 -5.54 0.63
CA MET A 129 9.08 -5.88 -0.37
C MET A 129 10.41 -5.15 -0.14
N ILE A 130 10.41 -4.04 0.61
CA ILE A 130 11.63 -3.33 1.04
C ILE A 130 12.30 -4.05 2.24
N GLN A 131 11.66 -5.08 2.84
CA GLN A 131 12.32 -5.92 3.84
C GLN A 131 13.51 -6.63 3.20
N MET A 132 14.71 -6.06 3.39
CA MET A 132 15.93 -6.61 2.82
C MET A 132 16.17 -8.00 3.42
N PRO A 133 16.29 -9.06 2.60
CA PRO A 133 16.72 -10.39 3.06
C PRO A 133 18.20 -10.41 3.48
N LEU A 134 18.85 -9.25 3.56
CA LEU A 134 20.27 -9.08 3.88
C LEU A 134 20.50 -9.04 5.39
N VAL A 135 20.23 -10.15 6.07
CA VAL A 135 20.97 -10.63 7.27
C VAL A 135 20.71 -12.11 7.51
#